data_AF-A0A349WFM8-F1
#
_entry.id   AF-A0A349WFM8-F1
#
_cell.length_a   1.000
_cell.length_b   1.000
_cell.length_c   1.000
_cell.angle_alpha   90.00
_cell.angle_beta   90.00
_cell.angle_gamma   90.00
#
_symmetry.space_group_name_H-M   'P 1'
#
loop_
_entity.id
_entity.type
_entity.pdbx_description
1 polymer ?
#
loop_
_entity_poly.entity_id
_entity_poly.type
_entity_poly.pdbx_seq_one_letter_code
_entity_poly.pdbx_strand_id
1 'polypeptide(L)'
;MKMFLDYLYKLRNEGSSFGLERMRILLDRLNNPQGSYPVIHVAGTNGKGSVCAMLNSIYQSNGYKVGLFSSPHLIELGERVQVNGENM
;
A
#
# COMPACT_ATOMS: atom_id res chain seq x y z
N MET A 1 8.21 -4.24 17.79
CA MET A 1 7.11 -4.47 16.83
C MET A 1 5.72 -4.22 17.42
N LYS A 2 5.29 -4.95 18.46
CA LYS A 2 3.94 -4.85 19.04
C LYS A 2 3.54 -3.42 19.47
N MET A 3 4.40 -2.73 20.22
CA MET A 3 4.17 -1.35 20.67
C MET A 3 3.97 -0.35 19.51
N PHE A 4 4.63 -0.58 18.38
CA PHE A 4 4.49 0.27 17.19
C PHE A 4 3.17 0.03 16.46
N LEU A 5 2.79 -1.25 16.28
CA LEU A 5 1.49 -1.61 15.74
C LEU A 5 0.35 -1.07 16.59
N ASP A 6 0.45 -1.20 17.92
CA ASP A 6 -0.55 -0.67 18.85
C ASP A 6 -0.69 0.85 18.72
N TYR A 7 0.43 1.57 18.57
CA TYR A 7 0.42 3.00 18.31
C TYR A 7 -0.29 3.35 16.99
N LEU A 8 0.03 2.66 15.89
CA LEU A 8 -0.62 2.88 14.60
C LEU A 8 -2.12 2.60 14.64
N TYR A 9 -2.54 1.54 15.33
CA TYR A 9 -3.96 1.22 15.47
C TYR A 9 -4.72 2.26 16.29
N LYS A 10 -4.08 2.88 17.30
CA LYS A 10 -4.67 3.99 18.07
C LYS A 10 -4.86 5.26 17.25
N LEU A 11 -4.08 5.46 16.20
CA LEU A 11 -4.22 6.61 15.28
C LEU A 11 -5.34 6.42 14.24
N ARG A 12 -5.96 5.23 14.18
CA ARG A 12 -7.03 4.97 13.22
C ARG A 12 -8.23 5.86 13.55
N ASN A 13 -8.49 6.81 12.66
CA ASN A 13 -9.65 7.68 12.76
C ASN A 13 -10.94 6.85 12.65
N GLU A 14 -11.91 7.07 13.54
CA GLU A 14 -13.18 6.33 13.58
C GLU A 14 -14.18 6.73 12.48
N GLY A 15 -13.80 7.68 11.61
CA GLY A 15 -14.62 8.16 10.50
C GLY A 15 -13.81 8.59 9.28
N SER A 16 -14.52 8.78 8.17
CA SER A 16 -13.93 9.18 6.89
C SER A 16 -13.51 10.65 6.92
N SER A 17 -12.22 10.89 7.14
CA SER A 17 -11.62 12.20 6.90
C SER A 17 -11.15 12.25 5.45
N PHE A 18 -11.99 12.84 4.60
CA PHE A 18 -11.66 13.10 3.20
C PHE A 18 -10.71 14.30 3.09
N GLY A 19 -9.82 14.26 2.11
CA GLY A 19 -8.79 15.28 1.89
C GLY A 19 -7.40 14.67 1.76
N LEU A 20 -6.58 15.27 0.90
CA LEU A 20 -5.21 14.81 0.61
C LEU A 20 -4.16 15.70 1.29
N GLU A 21 -4.56 16.76 1.96
CA GLU A 21 -3.71 17.85 2.45
C GLU A 21 -2.71 17.33 3.48
N ARG A 22 -3.18 16.55 4.46
CA ARG A 22 -2.31 15.90 5.45
C ARG A 22 -1.30 14.95 4.80
N MET A 23 -1.73 14.20 3.79
CA MET A 23 -0.87 13.27 3.08
C MET A 23 0.15 14.01 2.21
N ARG A 24 -0.24 15.09 1.53
CA ARG A 24 0.64 15.95 0.74
C ARG A 24 1.75 16.56 1.60
N ILE A 25 1.42 17.08 2.79
CA ILE A 25 2.42 17.61 3.73
C ILE A 25 3.39 16.51 4.18
N LEU A 26 2.89 15.31 4.46
CA LEU A 26 3.74 14.17 4.84
C LEU A 26 4.69 13.78 3.70
N LEU A 27 4.17 13.64 2.48
CA LEU A 27 4.95 13.23 1.31
C LEU A 27 6.01 14.28 0.95
N ASP A 28 5.70 15.57 1.07
CA ASP A 28 6.65 16.66 0.86
C ASP A 28 7.85 16.56 1.83
N ARG A 29 7.58 16.32 3.12
CA ARG A 29 8.62 16.09 4.14
C ARG A 29 9.46 14.82 3.90
N LEU A 30 8.94 13.87 3.12
CA LEU A 30 9.63 12.64 2.75
C LEU A 30 10.31 12.72 1.37
N ASN A 31 10.42 13.93 0.79
CA ASN A 31 10.97 14.17 -0.55
C ASN A 31 10.19 13.47 -1.68
N ASN A 32 8.86 13.43 -1.56
CA ASN A 32 7.94 12.96 -2.59
C ASN A 32 8.26 11.55 -3.16
N PRO A 33 8.38 10.51 -2.31
CA PRO A 33 8.80 9.17 -2.73
C PRO A 33 7.83 8.53 -3.74
N GLN A 34 6.56 8.94 -3.74
CA GLN A 34 5.54 8.50 -4.69
C GLN A 34 5.89 8.79 -6.16
N GLY A 35 6.82 9.72 -6.43
CA GLY A 35 7.28 10.05 -7.77
C GLY A 35 8.53 9.29 -8.23
N SER A 36 9.07 8.40 -7.40
CA SER A 36 10.37 7.76 -7.66
C SER A 36 10.30 6.52 -8.59
N TYR A 37 9.10 6.02 -8.87
CA TYR A 37 8.88 4.86 -9.74
C TYR A 37 7.49 4.90 -10.40
N PRO A 38 7.29 4.18 -11.53
CA PRO A 38 5.97 4.05 -12.15
C PRO A 38 4.96 3.38 -11.19
N VAL A 39 3.73 3.88 -11.18
CA VAL A 39 2.65 3.37 -10.32
C VAL A 39 1.41 3.06 -11.15
N ILE A 40 0.85 1.87 -10.95
CA ILE A 40 -0.48 1.51 -11.45
C ILE A 40 -1.48 1.65 -10.29
N HIS A 41 -2.45 2.55 -10.45
CA HIS A 41 -3.50 2.78 -9.45
C HIS A 41 -4.76 2.01 -9.85
N VAL A 42 -5.19 1.06 -9.02
CA VAL A 42 -6.39 0.25 -9.26
C VAL A 42 -7.52 0.67 -8.31
N ALA A 43 -8.58 1.25 -8.87
CA ALA A 43 -9.80 1.64 -8.15
C ALA A 43 -11.02 0.84 -8.65
N GLY A 44 -12.07 0.76 -7.83
CA GLY A 44 -13.32 0.06 -8.17
C GLY A 44 -14.00 -0.58 -6.96
N THR A 45 -15.24 -1.04 -7.11
CA THR A 45 -15.99 -1.68 -6.02
C THR A 45 -15.43 -3.08 -5.72
N ASN A 46 -15.26 -3.90 -6.76
CA ASN A 46 -14.83 -5.29 -6.66
C ASN A 46 -13.60 -5.57 -7.52
N GLY A 47 -12.91 -6.68 -7.27
CA GLY A 47 -11.83 -7.18 -8.14
C GLY A 47 -10.47 -6.48 -8.03
N LYS A 48 -10.35 -5.36 -7.30
CA LYS A 48 -9.08 -4.61 -7.13
C LYS A 48 -7.92 -5.51 -6.69
N GLY A 49 -8.12 -6.30 -5.63
CA GLY A 49 -7.09 -7.21 -5.11
C GLY A 49 -6.66 -8.26 -6.13
N SER A 50 -7.63 -8.88 -6.84
CA SER A 50 -7.37 -9.85 -7.89
C SER A 50 -6.60 -9.24 -9.06
N VAL A 51 -6.98 -8.05 -9.51
CA VAL A 51 -6.27 -7.33 -10.59
C VAL A 51 -4.85 -6.98 -10.16
N CYS A 52 -4.66 -6.45 -8.94
CA CYS A 52 -3.32 -6.15 -8.43
C CYS A 52 -2.45 -7.42 -8.32
N ALA A 53 -3.02 -8.56 -7.91
CA ALA A 53 -2.31 -9.83 -7.82
C ALA A 53 -1.90 -10.35 -9.22
N MET A 54 -2.79 -10.27 -10.22
CA MET A 54 -2.48 -10.62 -11.61
C MET A 54 -1.36 -9.74 -12.17
N LEU A 55 -1.46 -8.41 -11.99
CA LEU A 55 -0.41 -7.48 -12.43
C LEU A 55 0.93 -7.78 -11.75
N ASN A 56 0.92 -8.00 -10.43
CA ASN A 56 2.12 -8.35 -9.67
C ASN A 56 2.80 -9.62 -10.23
N SER A 57 2.01 -10.67 -10.49
CA SER A 57 2.52 -11.92 -11.08
C SER A 57 3.09 -11.71 -12.50
N ILE A 58 2.38 -10.97 -13.35
CA ILE A 58 2.81 -10.69 -14.73
C ILE A 58 4.14 -9.91 -14.73
N TYR A 59 4.24 -8.82 -13.97
CA TYR A 59 5.45 -8.00 -13.95
C TYR A 59 6.64 -8.75 -13.32
N GLN A 60 6.43 -9.49 -12.23
CA GLN A 60 7.50 -10.31 -11.65
C GLN A 60 8.00 -11.39 -12.62
N SER A 61 7.08 -12.05 -13.34
CA SER A 61 7.43 -13.06 -14.35
C SER A 61 8.22 -12.48 -15.52
N ASN A 62 8.15 -11.17 -15.72
CA ASN A 62 8.92 -10.43 -16.72
C ASN A 62 10.19 -9.77 -16.15
N GLY A 63 10.63 -10.15 -14.94
CA GLY A 63 11.89 -9.71 -14.34
C GLY A 63 11.88 -8.31 -13.73
N TYR A 64 10.71 -7.69 -13.56
CA TYR A 64 10.61 -6.39 -12.89
C TYR A 64 10.70 -6.53 -11.36
N LYS A 65 11.27 -5.53 -10.70
CA LYS A 65 11.11 -5.34 -9.26
C LYS A 65 9.74 -4.72 -9.00
N VAL A 66 8.87 -5.41 -8.27
CA VAL A 66 7.46 -5.01 -8.11
C VAL A 66 7.14 -4.79 -6.64
N GLY A 67 6.55 -3.64 -6.34
CA GLY A 67 5.86 -3.40 -5.08
C GLY A 67 4.35 -3.59 -5.25
N LEU A 68 3.72 -4.23 -4.27
CA LEU A 68 2.26 -4.40 -4.23
C LEU A 68 1.72 -3.83 -2.93
N PHE A 69 0.72 -2.94 -3.05
CA PHE A 69 -0.08 -2.48 -1.92
C PHE A 69 -1.52 -2.97 -2.04
N SER A 70 -2.04 -3.61 -0.98
CA SER A 70 -3.43 -4.09 -0.95
C SER A 70 -4.07 -3.91 0.44
N SER A 71 -5.40 -3.82 0.47
CA SER A 71 -6.15 -3.72 1.72
C SER A 71 -7.58 -4.27 1.57
N PRO A 72 -8.23 -4.77 2.64
CA PRO A 72 -7.65 -5.03 3.97
C PRO A 72 -6.63 -6.20 3.95
N HIS A 73 -5.93 -6.41 5.07
CA HIS A 73 -5.15 -7.64 5.29
C HIS A 73 -6.06 -8.72 5.91
N LEU A 74 -5.63 -9.98 5.88
CA LEU A 74 -6.35 -11.12 6.46
C LEU A 74 -5.87 -11.46 7.87
N ILE A 75 -4.55 -11.64 8.08
CA ILE A 75 -3.99 -12.05 9.37
C ILE A 75 -3.17 -10.92 9.97
N GLU A 76 -2.23 -10.34 9.22
CA GLU A 76 -1.30 -9.34 9.75
C GLU A 76 -1.09 -8.13 8.83
N LEU A 77 -0.68 -7.01 9.43
CA LEU A 77 -0.51 -5.74 8.71
C LEU A 77 0.53 -5.82 7.59
N GLY A 78 1.57 -6.66 7.76
CA GLY A 78 2.63 -6.88 6.78
C GLY A 78 2.13 -7.37 5.42
N GLU A 79 1.00 -8.08 5.38
CA GLU A 79 0.38 -8.54 4.12
C GLU A 79 -0.05 -7.39 3.19
N ARG A 80 -0.25 -6.18 3.73
CA ARG A 80 -0.68 -5.03 2.93
C ARG A 80 0.41 -4.51 2.00
N VAL A 81 1.67 -4.79 2.29
CA VAL A 81 2.81 -4.30 1.51
C VAL A 81 3.71 -5.47 1.17
N GLN A 82 3.88 -5.74 -0.12
CA GLN A 82 4.80 -6.75 -0.60
C GLN A 82 5.86 -6.14 -1.51
N VAL A 83 7.05 -6.70 -1.47
CA VAL A 83 8.13 -6.40 -2.42
C VAL A 83 8.59 -7.73 -3.02
N ASN A 84 8.52 -7.86 -4.35
CA ASN A 84 8.86 -9.10 -5.06
C ASN A 84 8.15 -10.36 -4.51
N GLY A 85 6.88 -10.20 -4.10
CA GLY A 85 6.05 -11.30 -3.60
C GLY A 85 6.28 -11.66 -2.13
N GLU A 86 7.21 -11.00 -1.44
CA GLU A 86 7.43 -11.19 -0.01
C GLU A 86 6.72 -10.09 0.80
N ASN A 87 6.02 -10.48 1.87
CA ASN A 87 5.44 -9.56 2.84
C ASN A 87 6.55 -8.81 3.59
N MET A 88 6.32 -7.53 3.90
CA MET A 88 7.19 -6.72 4.77
C MET A 88 6.97 -6.94 6.26
#